data_AF-A0A8D8QBT7-F1
#
_entry.id   AF-A0A8D8QBT7-F1
#
_cell.length_a   1.000
_cell.length_b   1.000
_cell.length_c   1.000
_cell.angle_alpha   90.00
_cell.angle_beta   90.00
_cell.angle_gamma   90.00
#
_symmetry.space_group_name_H-M   'P 1'
#
loop_
_entity.id
_entity.type
_entity.pdbx_description
1 polymer ?
#
loop_
_entity_poly.entity_id
_entity_poly.type
_entity_poly.pdbx_seq_one_letter_code
_entity_poly.pdbx_strand_id
1 'polypeptide(L)'
;MKIEELNGVERRESKGVERRGFEGVERRGSEGVERRGSKGVERRRSRGVERRGFEGVERRESKGVERRGFEGVERRGSEGVERRGSKGVERRRSEGVERRESKGVERRGSEGVER
;
A
#
# COMPACT_ATOMS: atom_id res chain seq x y z
N MET A 1 -7.94 18.24 -5.96
CA MET A 1 -9.09 17.53 -6.56
C MET A 1 -9.78 16.73 -5.47
N LYS A 2 -11.03 17.07 -5.14
CA LYS A 2 -11.79 16.45 -4.04
C LYS A 2 -12.59 15.23 -4.53
N ILE A 3 -12.35 14.13 -3.83
CA ILE A 3 -13.24 13.03 -3.39
C ILE A 3 -14.47 12.74 -4.27
N GLU A 4 -14.37 11.65 -5.03
CA GLU A 4 -15.51 10.86 -5.50
C GLU A 4 -15.42 9.49 -4.82
N GLU A 5 -16.55 8.94 -4.36
CA GLU A 5 -16.66 7.50 -4.11
C GLU A 5 -16.49 6.80 -5.46
N LEU A 6 -15.42 6.01 -5.59
CA LEU A 6 -15.04 5.37 -6.85
C LEU A 6 -15.13 3.88 -6.68
N ASN A 7 -16.01 3.24 -7.45
CA ASN A 7 -16.13 1.79 -7.54
C ASN A 7 -15.59 1.34 -8.90
N GLY A 8 -14.69 0.36 -8.91
CA GLY A 8 -14.25 -0.30 -10.16
C GLY A 8 -13.44 0.59 -11.11
N VAL A 9 -12.43 1.32 -10.61
CA VAL A 9 -11.71 2.34 -11.41
C VAL A 9 -10.27 1.95 -11.70
N GLU A 10 -9.90 1.91 -12.98
CA GLU A 10 -8.50 1.90 -13.44
C GLU A 10 -8.00 3.34 -13.62
N ARG A 11 -6.79 3.67 -13.14
CA ARG A 11 -6.12 4.92 -13.51
C ARG A 11 -4.67 4.71 -13.89
N ARG A 12 -4.27 5.37 -14.97
CA ARG A 12 -2.88 5.54 -15.39
C ARG A 12 -2.40 6.92 -14.95
N GLU A 13 -1.18 6.97 -14.42
CA GLU A 13 -0.43 8.19 -14.11
C GLU A 13 -1.18 9.20 -13.24
N SER A 14 -1.11 9.01 -11.92
CA SER A 14 -1.73 9.91 -10.95
C SER A 14 -0.70 10.57 -10.04
N LYS A 15 -0.73 11.91 -9.93
CA LYS A 15 0.14 12.69 -9.05
C LYS A 15 -0.66 13.54 -8.07
N GLY A 16 -0.22 13.65 -6.81
CA GLY A 16 -0.77 14.60 -5.84
C GLY A 16 -2.26 14.41 -5.53
N VAL A 17 -2.67 13.20 -5.16
CA VAL A 17 -4.09 12.86 -5.00
C VAL A 17 -4.43 12.44 -3.58
N GLU A 18 -5.47 13.02 -3.01
CA GLU A 18 -6.11 12.58 -1.75
C GLU A 18 -7.44 11.87 -2.05
N ARG A 19 -7.73 10.75 -1.36
CA ARG A 19 -9.01 10.01 -1.51
C ARG A 19 -9.52 9.40 -0.23
N ARG A 20 -10.85 9.31 -0.13
CA ARG A 20 -11.57 8.63 0.95
C ARG A 20 -12.64 7.70 0.38
N GLY A 21 -12.81 6.51 0.96
CA GLY A 21 -13.96 5.62 0.69
C GLY A 21 -14.06 5.14 -0.76
N PHE A 22 -13.34 4.07 -1.12
CA PHE A 22 -13.45 3.49 -2.45
C PHE A 22 -13.26 1.97 -2.43
N GLU A 23 -13.76 1.30 -3.46
CA GLU A 23 -13.71 -0.14 -3.61
C GLU A 23 -13.25 -0.54 -5.03
N GLY A 24 -12.38 -1.55 -5.13
CA GLY A 24 -11.97 -2.10 -6.43
C GLY A 24 -11.23 -1.10 -7.31
N VAL A 25 -10.00 -0.73 -6.95
CA VAL A 25 -9.22 0.27 -7.71
C VAL A 25 -7.88 -0.29 -8.16
N GLU A 26 -7.64 -0.27 -9.47
CA GLU A 26 -6.34 -0.56 -10.06
C GLU A 26 -5.62 0.74 -10.45
N ARG A 27 -4.32 0.83 -10.17
CA ARG A 27 -3.50 1.96 -10.63
C ARG A 27 -2.13 1.56 -11.15
N ARG A 28 -1.74 2.20 -12.25
CA ARG A 28 -0.38 2.13 -12.82
C ARG A 28 0.26 3.51 -12.85
N GLY A 29 1.43 3.64 -12.21
CA GLY A 29 2.17 4.90 -12.15
C GLY A 29 1.51 5.89 -11.20
N SER A 30 2.01 6.00 -9.96
CA SER A 30 1.47 6.96 -9.01
C SER A 30 2.53 7.59 -8.13
N GLU A 31 2.46 8.90 -7.92
CA GLU A 31 3.40 9.65 -7.08
C GLU A 31 2.64 10.57 -6.11
N GLY A 32 3.04 10.61 -4.85
CA GLY A 32 2.47 11.54 -3.85
C GLY A 32 0.97 11.34 -3.65
N VAL A 33 0.56 10.19 -3.08
CA VAL A 33 -0.86 9.85 -2.95
C VAL A 33 -1.21 9.50 -1.50
N GLU A 34 -2.17 10.23 -0.93
CA GLU A 34 -2.76 9.94 0.37
C GLU A 34 -4.14 9.27 0.22
N ARG A 35 -4.42 8.24 1.01
CA ARG A 35 -5.73 7.56 0.98
C ARG A 35 -6.21 7.07 2.34
N ARG A 36 -7.52 7.13 2.54
CA ARG A 36 -8.20 6.65 3.76
C ARG A 36 -9.42 5.77 3.46
N GLY A 37 -9.50 4.59 4.07
CA GLY A 37 -10.70 3.74 4.03
C GLY A 37 -10.96 3.13 2.66
N SER A 38 -10.54 1.89 2.40
CA SER A 38 -10.80 1.24 1.10
C SER A 38 -10.69 -0.28 1.14
N LYS A 39 -11.36 -0.92 0.17
CA LYS A 39 -11.31 -2.37 -0.05
C LYS A 39 -10.83 -2.69 -1.46
N GLY A 40 -10.02 -3.75 -1.60
CA GLY A 40 -9.61 -4.28 -2.91
C GLY A 40 -8.83 -3.29 -3.76
N VAL A 41 -7.52 -3.14 -3.49
CA VAL A 41 -6.68 -2.17 -4.21
C VAL A 41 -5.43 -2.80 -4.77
N GLU A 42 -5.28 -2.77 -6.09
CA GLU A 42 -4.05 -3.15 -6.79
C GLU A 42 -3.27 -1.91 -7.24
N ARG A 43 -1.94 -1.94 -7.07
CA ARG A 43 -1.05 -0.91 -7.64
C ARG A 43 0.25 -1.42 -8.21
N ARG A 44 0.66 -0.80 -9.31
CA ARG A 44 1.94 -0.98 -9.95
C ARG A 44 2.70 0.34 -10.07
N ARG A 45 4.00 0.33 -9.73
CA ARG A 45 4.94 1.46 -9.88
C ARG A 45 4.46 2.70 -9.12
N SER A 46 4.55 2.65 -7.78
CA SER A 46 4.11 3.76 -6.93
C SER A 46 5.22 4.31 -6.04
N ARG A 47 5.28 5.63 -5.87
CA ARG A 47 6.23 6.34 -5.00
C ARG A 47 5.53 7.31 -4.07
N GLY A 48 5.99 7.42 -2.82
CA GLY A 48 5.50 8.40 -1.85
C GLY A 48 4.01 8.25 -1.58
N VAL A 49 3.62 7.18 -0.88
CA VAL A 49 2.20 6.85 -0.65
C VAL A 49 1.93 6.68 0.83
N GLU A 50 1.02 7.49 1.39
CA GLU A 50 0.51 7.32 2.75
C GLU A 50 -0.89 6.72 2.71
N ARG A 51 -1.17 5.74 3.59
CA ARG A 51 -2.50 5.14 3.67
C ARG A 51 -2.97 4.75 5.07
N ARG A 52 -4.29 4.86 5.28
CA ARG A 52 -4.96 4.49 6.52
C ARG A 52 -6.24 3.67 6.32
N GLY A 53 -6.35 2.52 7.00
CA GLY A 53 -7.58 1.71 7.05
C GLY A 53 -7.92 1.03 5.73
N PHE A 54 -7.31 -0.12 5.43
CA PHE A 54 -7.59 -0.85 4.19
C PHE A 54 -7.68 -2.36 4.41
N GLU A 55 -8.49 -2.97 3.56
CA GLU A 55 -8.63 -4.43 3.45
C GLU A 55 -8.29 -4.84 2.00
N GLY A 56 -7.47 -5.88 1.84
CA GLY A 56 -7.11 -6.44 0.54
C GLY A 56 -6.31 -5.47 -0.34
N VAL A 57 -4.98 -5.47 -0.19
CA VAL A 57 -4.10 -4.58 -0.97
C VAL A 57 -2.92 -5.32 -1.58
N GLU A 58 -2.85 -5.35 -2.90
CA GLU A 58 -1.69 -5.83 -3.66
C GLU A 58 -0.84 -4.67 -4.18
N ARG A 59 0.49 -4.78 -4.06
CA ARG A 59 1.42 -3.81 -4.69
C ARG A 59 2.64 -4.46 -5.32
N ARG A 60 2.99 -3.92 -6.49
CA ARG A 60 4.24 -4.21 -7.20
C ARG A 60 5.05 -2.94 -7.43
N GLU A 61 6.37 -3.03 -7.22
CA GLU A 61 7.34 -1.95 -7.49
C GLU A 61 6.97 -0.65 -6.74
N SER A 62 7.13 -0.64 -5.42
CA SER A 62 6.75 0.50 -4.57
C SER A 62 7.92 1.07 -3.78
N LYS A 63 8.06 2.40 -3.72
CA LYS A 63 9.07 3.07 -2.88
C LYS A 63 8.45 4.11 -1.95
N GLY A 64 8.94 4.20 -0.71
CA GLY A 64 8.54 5.24 0.25
C GLY A 64 7.06 5.16 0.61
N VAL A 65 6.71 4.23 1.50
CA VAL A 65 5.31 3.96 1.81
C VAL A 65 5.04 3.80 3.29
N GLU A 66 4.15 4.64 3.81
CA GLU A 66 3.62 4.53 5.17
C GLU A 66 2.21 3.92 5.17
N ARG A 67 1.93 3.10 6.18
CA ARG A 67 0.65 2.41 6.33
C ARG A 67 0.23 2.24 7.79
N ARG A 68 -1.00 2.64 8.10
CA ARG A 68 -1.69 2.37 9.38
C ARG A 68 -3.02 1.62 9.22
N GLY A 69 -3.19 0.50 9.95
CA GLY A 69 -4.45 -0.25 10.02
C GLY A 69 -4.77 -1.00 8.72
N PHE A 70 -4.17 -2.18 8.52
CA PHE A 70 -4.32 -2.96 7.28
C PHE A 70 -4.61 -4.43 7.55
N GLU A 71 -5.44 -5.03 6.70
CA GLU A 71 -5.67 -6.48 6.65
C GLU A 71 -5.50 -7.00 5.22
N GLY A 72 -4.78 -8.12 5.07
CA GLY A 72 -4.55 -8.76 3.77
C GLY A 72 -3.70 -7.89 2.82
N VAL A 73 -2.37 -7.95 2.95
CA VAL A 73 -1.46 -7.16 2.11
C VAL A 73 -0.39 -8.03 1.46
N GLU A 74 -0.38 -8.07 0.14
CA GLU A 74 0.71 -8.66 -0.65
C GLU A 74 1.62 -7.55 -1.22
N ARG A 75 2.93 -7.79 -1.19
CA ARG A 75 3.93 -6.90 -1.80
C ARG A 75 5.03 -7.62 -2.54
N ARG A 76 5.38 -7.10 -3.71
CA ARG A 76 6.53 -7.51 -4.50
C ARG A 76 7.39 -6.32 -4.93
N GLY A 77 8.68 -6.35 -4.58
CA GLY A 77 9.63 -5.31 -4.97
C GLY A 77 9.30 -3.99 -4.28
N SER A 78 9.64 -3.87 -3.00
CA SER A 78 9.36 -2.63 -2.26
C SER A 78 10.48 -2.16 -1.36
N GLU A 79 10.76 -0.86 -1.39
CA GLU A 79 11.82 -0.20 -0.61
C GLU A 79 11.20 0.88 0.30
N GLY A 80 11.72 1.02 1.52
CA GLY A 80 11.35 2.10 2.44
C GLY A 80 9.89 2.02 2.85
N VAL A 81 9.55 1.05 3.70
CA VAL A 81 8.16 0.75 4.06
C VAL A 81 7.94 0.66 5.56
N GLU A 82 7.22 1.63 6.09
CA GLU A 82 6.74 1.62 7.47
C GLU A 82 5.31 1.06 7.56
N ARG A 83 5.05 0.26 8.59
CA ARG A 83 3.72 -0.27 8.89
C ARG A 83 3.39 -0.21 10.39
N ARG A 84 2.15 0.15 10.70
CA ARG A 84 1.55 0.07 12.03
C ARG A 84 0.20 -0.63 12.00
N GLY A 85 -0.01 -1.61 12.88
CA GLY A 85 -1.29 -2.31 13.03
C GLY A 85 -1.70 -3.04 11.76
N SER A 86 -0.98 -4.12 11.41
CA SER A 86 -1.24 -4.88 10.17
C SER A 86 -1.45 -6.38 10.44
N LYS A 87 -2.39 -7.01 9.75
CA LYS A 87 -2.64 -8.46 9.79
C LYS A 87 -2.54 -9.07 8.39
N GLY A 88 -1.98 -10.29 8.29
CA GLY A 88 -1.93 -11.05 7.04
C GLY A 88 -1.10 -10.33 5.96
N VAL A 89 0.22 -10.29 6.14
CA VAL A 89 1.12 -9.57 5.22
C VAL A 89 2.14 -10.51 4.59
N GLU A 90 2.07 -10.68 3.26
CA GLU A 90 3.10 -11.35 2.48
C GLU A 90 4.02 -10.32 1.83
N ARG A 91 5.33 -10.58 1.84
CA ARG A 91 6.32 -9.75 1.14
C ARG A 91 7.35 -10.57 0.40
N ARG A 92 7.70 -10.10 -0.81
CA ARG A 92 8.78 -10.63 -1.62
C ARG A 92 9.70 -9.51 -2.11
N ARG A 93 11.03 -9.67 -1.98
CA ARG A 93 12.03 -8.69 -2.43
C ARG A 93 11.76 -7.31 -1.83
N SER A 94 11.96 -7.18 -0.52
CA SER A 94 11.68 -5.94 0.22
C SER A 94 12.87 -5.48 1.04
N GLU A 95 13.15 -4.17 1.03
CA GLU A 95 14.27 -3.55 1.72
C GLU A 95 13.79 -2.36 2.58
N GLY A 96 14.46 -2.12 3.70
CA GLY A 96 14.21 -0.95 4.57
C GLY A 96 12.78 -0.95 5.10
N VAL A 97 12.47 -1.89 5.99
CA VAL A 97 11.11 -2.15 6.46
C VAL A 97 11.03 -1.98 7.97
N GLU A 98 10.15 -1.09 8.43
CA GLU A 98 9.82 -0.95 9.85
C GLU A 98 8.37 -1.42 10.12
N ARG A 99 8.13 -2.05 11.27
CA ARG A 99 6.83 -2.65 11.58
C ARG A 99 6.45 -2.68 13.05
N ARG A 100 5.46 -1.86 13.42
CA ARG A 100 4.78 -1.98 14.71
C ARG A 100 3.50 -2.80 14.65
N GLU A 101 3.23 -3.60 15.69
CA GLU A 101 1.93 -4.26 15.91
C GLU A 101 1.46 -5.09 14.69
N SER A 102 2.35 -5.87 14.10
CA SER A 102 2.06 -6.69 12.91
C SER A 102 1.92 -8.18 13.24
N LYS A 103 0.85 -8.83 12.77
CA LYS A 103 0.60 -10.29 12.95
C LYS A 103 0.44 -11.01 11.60
N GLY A 104 0.78 -12.29 11.56
CA GLY A 104 0.64 -13.14 10.37
C GLY A 104 1.46 -12.62 9.18
N VAL A 105 2.78 -12.64 9.30
CA VAL A 105 3.68 -12.06 8.30
C VAL A 105 4.58 -13.11 7.68
N GLU A 106 4.51 -13.25 6.36
CA GLU A 106 5.44 -14.04 5.56
C GLU A 106 6.41 -13.14 4.77
N ARG A 107 7.66 -13.58 4.60
CA ARG A 107 8.70 -12.84 3.88
C ARG A 107 9.58 -13.78 3.06
N ARG A 108 9.93 -13.35 1.85
CA ARG A 108 10.94 -14.02 1.00
C ARG A 108 11.89 -13.00 0.37
N GLY A 109 13.19 -13.16 0.62
CA GLY A 109 14.24 -12.25 0.14
C GLY A 109 14.00 -10.82 0.64
N SER A 110 14.10 -10.59 1.94
CA SER A 110 13.93 -9.25 2.53
C SER A 110 15.14 -8.90 3.38
N GLU A 111 15.57 -7.64 3.31
CA GLU A 111 16.73 -7.10 4.03
C GLU A 111 16.36 -5.82 4.79
N GLY A 112 17.14 -5.48 5.82
CA GLY A 112 16.92 -4.26 6.64
C GLY A 112 15.52 -4.19 7.26
N VAL A 113 15.14 -5.19 8.05
CA VAL A 113 13.82 -5.28 8.66
C VAL A 113 13.89 -5.04 10.16
N GLU A 114 13.16 -4.02 10.61
CA GLU A 114 13.00 -3.64 12.00
C GLU A 114 11.55 -3.84 12.47
N ARG A 115 11.37 -4.03 13.77
CA ARG A 115 10.08 -4.21 14.45
C ARG A 115 9.84 -3.06 15.43
#